data_AF-A0A429MM62-F1
#
_entry.id   AF-A0A429MM62-F1
#
_cell.length_a   1.000
_cell.length_b   1.000
_cell.length_c   1.000
_cell.angle_alpha   90.00
_cell.angle_beta   90.00
_cell.angle_gamma   90.00
#
_symmetry.space_group_name_H-M   'P 1'
#
loop_
_entity.id
_entity.type
_entity.pdbx_description
1 polymer ?
#
loop_
_entity_poly.entity_id
_entity_poly.type
_entity_poly.pdbx_seq_one_letter_code
_entity_poly.pdbx_strand_id
1 'polypeptide(L)'
;ALNIDEHCILVIRGAGTVGYPGSAEVVNMAPPAELIKKGIDSLPCLGDGRQSGTSASPSILNMSPEAAVGGGIALLKTNDRLRIDLNKRSVNVLISDEELEQRRREWKPTVSPSQTPWQEMYRNMVGQLSTGGCLEPATLYMRVVNQDNLPRHSH
;
A
#
# COMPACT_ATOMS: atom_id res chain seq x y z
N ALA A 1 0.53 22.41 15.42
CA ALA A 1 -0.59 21.80 14.68
C ALA A 1 -0.12 21.42 13.28
N LEU A 2 -0.65 20.36 12.67
CA LEU A 2 -0.17 19.80 11.39
C LEU A 2 -0.54 20.61 10.12
N ASN A 3 -1.08 21.82 10.27
CA ASN A 3 -1.50 22.71 9.16
C ASN A 3 -2.34 22.00 8.07
N ILE A 4 -3.48 21.43 8.50
CA ILE A 4 -4.39 20.63 7.68
C ILE A 4 -5.76 21.31 7.59
N ASP A 5 -6.39 21.23 6.42
CA ASP A 5 -7.72 21.79 6.11
C ASP A 5 -8.58 20.81 5.29
N GLU A 6 -9.78 21.25 4.89
CA GLU A 6 -10.74 20.50 4.06
C GLU A 6 -10.26 20.16 2.65
N HIS A 7 -9.18 20.78 2.17
CA HIS A 7 -8.62 20.55 0.84
C HIS A 7 -7.42 19.61 0.85
N CYS A 8 -7.07 19.08 2.03
CA CYS A 8 -5.99 18.13 2.20
C CYS A 8 -6.41 16.69 1.86
N ILE A 9 -5.42 15.86 1.55
CA ILE A 9 -5.55 14.41 1.38
C ILE A 9 -4.70 13.71 2.43
N LEU A 10 -5.28 12.74 3.13
CA LEU A 10 -4.58 11.94 4.12
C LEU A 10 -3.85 10.79 3.41
N VAL A 11 -2.56 10.63 3.69
CA VAL A 11 -1.73 9.58 3.09
C VAL A 11 -1.16 8.67 4.19
N ILE A 12 -1.41 7.36 4.07
CA ILE A 12 -0.76 6.34 4.90
C ILE A 12 0.09 5.42 4.04
N ARG A 13 1.26 5.06 4.54
CA ARG A 13 2.22 4.21 3.83
C ARG A 13 2.86 3.18 4.76
N GLY A 14 3.42 2.13 4.19
CA GLY A 14 3.95 1.00 4.96
C GLY A 14 2.85 0.10 5.50
N ALA A 15 1.64 0.21 4.95
CA ALA A 15 0.48 -0.59 5.29
C ALA A 15 0.21 -1.70 4.26
N GLY A 16 1.10 -1.89 3.28
CA GLY A 16 1.00 -2.91 2.24
C GLY A 16 1.41 -4.32 2.69
N THR A 17 1.57 -5.21 1.71
CA THR A 17 1.90 -6.62 1.91
C THR A 17 3.22 -6.80 2.69
N VAL A 18 4.32 -6.22 2.23
CA VAL A 18 5.63 -6.31 2.87
C VAL A 18 5.73 -5.39 4.08
N GLY A 19 5.19 -4.17 3.97
CA GLY A 19 5.34 -3.10 4.94
C GLY A 19 4.75 -3.43 6.30
N TYR A 20 3.47 -3.83 6.33
CA TYR A 20 2.74 -3.96 7.59
C TYR A 20 3.27 -5.06 8.51
N PRO A 21 3.47 -6.33 8.09
CA PRO A 21 3.13 -7.03 6.84
C PRO A 21 1.70 -7.64 6.82
N GLY A 22 1.21 -8.03 5.63
CA GLY A 22 -0.11 -8.67 5.44
C GLY A 22 -1.21 -7.74 4.92
N SER A 23 -0.86 -6.49 4.64
CA SER A 23 -1.75 -5.42 4.20
C SER A 23 -2.91 -5.10 5.17
N ALA A 24 -2.76 -4.04 5.95
CA ALA A 24 -3.73 -3.68 6.98
C ALA A 24 -4.89 -2.82 6.46
N GLU A 25 -6.05 -2.93 7.12
CA GLU A 25 -7.23 -2.11 6.85
C GLU A 25 -7.18 -0.78 7.61
N VAL A 26 -6.31 0.14 7.15
CA VAL A 26 -5.98 1.38 7.87
C VAL A 26 -6.06 2.65 7.01
N VAL A 27 -6.40 2.54 5.72
CA VAL A 27 -6.43 3.72 4.83
C VAL A 27 -7.62 4.64 5.10
N ASN A 28 -8.71 4.12 5.69
CA ASN A 28 -9.90 4.88 6.06
C ASN A 28 -9.68 5.78 7.30
N MET A 29 -8.73 6.70 7.21
CA MET A 29 -8.34 7.63 8.26
C MET A 29 -9.43 8.68 8.51
N ALA A 30 -9.67 9.00 9.78
CA ALA A 30 -10.59 10.06 10.15
C ALA A 30 -9.92 11.45 10.04
N PRO A 31 -10.67 12.50 9.65
CA PRO A 31 -10.18 13.87 9.76
C PRO A 31 -9.83 14.22 11.22
N PRO A 32 -8.94 15.20 11.47
CA PRO A 32 -8.73 15.73 12.81
C PRO A 32 -10.03 16.23 13.45
N ALA A 33 -10.13 16.12 14.78
CA ALA A 33 -11.33 16.50 15.54
C ALA A 33 -11.81 17.93 15.24
N GLU A 34 -10.90 18.87 14.98
CA GLU A 34 -11.25 20.25 14.64
C GLU A 34 -11.95 20.40 13.30
N LEU A 35 -11.68 19.54 12.30
CA LEU A 35 -12.41 19.52 11.03
C LEU A 35 -13.77 18.84 11.19
N ILE A 36 -13.83 17.77 11.98
CA ILE A 36 -15.10 17.09 12.31
C ILE A 36 -16.07 18.07 13.01
N LYS A 37 -15.59 18.87 13.97
CA LYS A 37 -16.38 19.91 14.63
C LYS A 37 -16.91 20.98 13.67
N LYS A 38 -16.24 21.20 12.53
CA LYS A 38 -16.67 22.11 11.47
C LYS A 38 -17.64 21.45 10.46
N GLY A 39 -18.02 20.19 10.68
CA GLY A 39 -18.91 19.45 9.79
C GLY A 39 -18.21 18.74 8.63
N ILE A 40 -16.88 18.67 8.63
CA ILE A 40 -16.11 17.91 7.65
C ILE A 40 -15.88 16.52 8.23
N ASP A 41 -16.78 15.59 7.90
CA ASP A 41 -16.81 14.22 8.43
C ASP A 41 -15.81 13.28 7.74
N SER A 42 -15.34 13.65 6.55
CA SER A 42 -14.46 12.85 5.71
C SER A 42 -13.47 13.72 4.93
N LEU A 43 -12.28 13.17 4.72
CA LEU A 43 -11.27 13.70 3.81
C LEU A 43 -10.90 12.60 2.81
N PRO A 44 -10.47 12.94 1.59
CA PRO A 44 -9.85 11.98 0.69
C PRO A 44 -8.68 11.28 1.38
N CYS A 45 -8.59 9.96 1.19
CA CYS A 45 -7.52 9.14 1.75
C CYS A 45 -6.79 8.38 0.65
N LEU A 46 -5.52 8.10 0.87
CA LEU A 46 -4.67 7.37 -0.08
C LEU A 46 -3.67 6.49 0.67
N GLY A 47 -3.47 5.25 0.22
CA GLY A 47 -2.48 4.37 0.85
C GLY A 47 -2.20 3.06 0.13
N ASP A 48 -1.08 2.44 0.53
CA ASP A 48 -0.64 1.12 0.05
C ASP A 48 -1.29 -0.06 0.79
N GLY A 49 -2.10 0.23 1.80
CA GLY A 49 -2.91 -0.74 2.53
C GLY A 49 -4.33 -0.91 1.98
N ARG A 50 -5.17 -1.53 2.79
CA ARG A 50 -6.60 -1.79 2.53
C ARG A 50 -7.48 -0.89 3.40
N GLN A 51 -8.79 -1.07 3.26
CA GLN A 51 -9.78 -0.64 4.25
C GLN A 51 -10.87 -1.71 4.37
N SER A 52 -11.64 -1.66 5.44
CA SER A 52 -12.78 -2.55 5.63
C SER A 52 -13.83 -2.35 4.53
N GLY A 53 -14.43 -3.44 4.05
CA GLY A 53 -15.51 -3.39 3.06
C GLY A 53 -16.77 -2.66 3.56
N THR A 54 -16.91 -2.42 4.87
CA THR A 54 -18.01 -1.64 5.45
C THR A 54 -17.68 -0.14 5.56
N SER A 55 -16.50 0.30 5.12
CA SER A 55 -16.09 1.70 5.19
C SER A 55 -16.78 2.55 4.12
N ALA A 56 -17.26 3.73 4.52
CA ALA A 56 -17.82 4.73 3.61
C ALA A 56 -16.77 5.75 3.12
N SER A 57 -15.50 5.61 3.53
CA SER A 57 -14.45 6.59 3.19
C SER A 57 -14.11 6.54 1.69
N PRO A 58 -14.07 7.69 0.98
CA PRO A 58 -13.67 7.77 -0.42
C PRO A 58 -12.14 7.66 -0.57
N SER A 59 -11.62 6.47 -0.31
CA SER A 59 -10.18 6.19 -0.29
C SER A 59 -9.65 5.60 -1.60
N ILE A 60 -8.41 5.94 -1.95
CA ILE A 60 -7.61 5.25 -2.97
C ILE A 60 -6.72 4.23 -2.26
N LEU A 61 -6.98 2.94 -2.50
CA LEU A 61 -6.41 1.81 -1.76
C LEU A 61 -5.40 1.04 -2.61
N ASN A 62 -4.75 0.07 -1.98
CA ASN A 62 -3.96 -0.98 -2.63
C ASN A 62 -2.84 -0.44 -3.55
N MET A 63 -2.32 0.76 -3.27
CA MET A 63 -1.28 1.35 -4.10
C MET A 63 -0.08 0.42 -4.19
N SER A 64 0.24 0.04 -5.43
CA SER A 64 1.27 -0.93 -5.77
C SER A 64 2.16 -0.35 -6.88
N PRO A 65 3.50 -0.45 -6.79
CA PRO A 65 4.26 -1.02 -5.67
C PRO A 65 4.06 -0.22 -4.37
N GLU A 66 4.05 -0.91 -3.23
CA GLU A 66 3.89 -0.30 -1.91
C GLU A 66 5.13 0.49 -1.48
N ALA A 67 5.03 1.27 -0.39
CA ALA A 67 6.16 2.07 0.07
C ALA A 67 7.36 1.22 0.52
N ALA A 68 7.10 0.07 1.13
CA ALA A 68 8.14 -0.80 1.69
C ALA A 68 9.14 -1.33 0.64
N VAL A 69 8.70 -1.43 -0.62
CA VAL A 69 9.49 -1.91 -1.76
C VAL A 69 9.90 -0.80 -2.73
N GLY A 70 9.75 0.47 -2.33
CA GLY A 70 10.24 1.62 -3.09
C GLY A 70 9.26 2.13 -4.16
N GLY A 71 7.98 1.81 -4.04
CA GLY A 71 6.93 2.38 -4.88
C GLY A 71 6.81 3.90 -4.75
N GLY A 72 6.14 4.55 -5.70
CA GLY A 72 6.05 6.02 -5.76
C GLY A 72 5.50 6.68 -4.49
N ILE A 73 4.59 6.01 -3.78
CA ILE A 73 4.04 6.48 -2.49
C ILE A 73 5.11 6.60 -1.39
N ALA A 74 6.23 5.87 -1.49
CA ALA A 74 7.37 6.01 -0.58
C ALA A 74 8.05 7.38 -0.69
N LEU A 75 7.93 8.03 -1.84
CA LEU A 75 8.64 9.27 -2.18
C LEU A 75 7.82 10.53 -1.84
N LEU A 76 6.56 10.37 -1.46
CA LEU A 76 5.71 11.48 -1.05
C LEU A 76 6.23 12.12 0.24
N LYS A 77 6.16 13.44 0.29
CA LYS A 77 6.42 14.28 1.45
C LYS A 77 5.14 15.06 1.78
N THR A 78 4.92 15.35 3.05
CA THR A 78 3.81 16.21 3.49
C THR A 78 3.87 17.55 2.75
N ASN A 79 2.71 18.04 2.31
CA ASN A 79 2.52 19.24 1.48
C ASN A 79 2.86 19.11 -0.01
N ASP A 80 3.27 17.93 -0.50
CA ASP A 80 3.27 17.70 -1.95
C ASP A 80 1.85 17.85 -2.50
N ARG A 81 1.71 18.51 -3.65
CA ARG A 81 0.43 18.63 -4.33
C ARG A 81 0.16 17.37 -5.15
N LEU A 82 -1.03 16.80 -4.99
CA LEU A 82 -1.50 15.67 -5.80
C LEU A 82 -2.56 16.15 -6.79
N ARG A 83 -2.50 15.63 -8.02
CA ARG A 83 -3.56 15.73 -9.02
C ARG A 83 -4.20 14.36 -9.19
N ILE A 84 -5.47 14.28 -8.82
CA ILE A 84 -6.31 13.09 -9.00
C ILE A 84 -7.31 13.40 -10.12
N ASP A 85 -7.29 12.60 -11.18
CA ASP A 85 -8.22 12.70 -12.30
C ASP A 85 -8.90 11.33 -12.49
N LEU A 86 -10.17 11.24 -12.09
CA LEU A 86 -10.94 10.01 -12.16
C LEU A 86 -11.34 9.63 -13.60
N ASN A 87 -11.48 10.61 -14.50
CA ASN A 87 -11.78 10.35 -15.90
C ASN A 87 -10.57 9.74 -16.61
N LYS A 88 -9.37 10.23 -16.30
CA LYS A 88 -8.10 9.68 -16.80
C LYS A 88 -7.58 8.51 -15.97
N ARG A 89 -8.23 8.19 -14.84
CA ARG A 89 -7.82 7.15 -13.88
C ARG A 89 -6.36 7.32 -13.44
N SER A 90 -5.98 8.55 -13.12
CA SER A 90 -4.60 8.92 -12.81
C SER A 90 -4.48 9.61 -11.46
N VAL A 91 -3.38 9.32 -10.77
CA VAL A 91 -2.97 9.96 -9.53
C VAL A 91 -1.50 10.35 -9.69
N ASN A 92 -1.24 11.65 -9.76
CA ASN A 92 0.10 12.18 -10.03
C ASN A 92 0.51 13.16 -8.94
N VAL A 93 1.73 13.02 -8.44
CA VAL A 93 2.36 14.06 -7.64
C VAL A 93 2.86 15.18 -8.56
N LEU A 94 2.63 16.43 -8.17
CA LEU A 94 2.99 17.61 -8.97
C LEU A 94 4.36 18.15 -8.57
N ILE A 95 5.38 17.31 -8.75
CA ILE A 95 6.80 17.65 -8.62
C ILE A 95 7.52 17.30 -9.91
N SER A 96 8.72 17.83 -10.13
CA SER A 96 9.49 17.52 -11.32
C SER A 96 10.08 16.10 -11.25
N ASP A 97 10.43 15.55 -12.40
CA ASP A 97 11.05 14.23 -12.49
C ASP A 97 12.42 14.20 -11.80
N GLU A 98 13.15 15.32 -11.82
CA GLU A 98 14.44 15.46 -11.13
C GLU A 98 14.30 15.36 -9.60
N GLU A 99 13.31 16.03 -9.02
CA GLU A 99 13.01 15.93 -7.58
C GLU A 99 12.55 14.51 -7.22
N LEU A 100 11.69 13.91 -8.04
CA LEU A 100 11.25 12.52 -7.87
C LEU A 100 12.45 11.56 -7.83
N GLU A 101 13.39 11.73 -8.75
CA GLU A 101 14.54 10.85 -8.86
C GLU A 101 15.61 11.12 -7.79
N GLN A 102 15.77 12.37 -7.36
CA GLN A 102 16.56 12.69 -6.18
C GLN A 102 15.99 11.98 -4.94
N ARG A 103 14.67 12.09 -4.71
CA ARG A 103 14.01 11.41 -3.59
C ARG A 103 14.16 9.89 -3.67
N ARG A 104 14.11 9.32 -4.88
CA ARG A 104 14.33 7.88 -5.09
C ARG A 104 15.74 7.45 -4.68
N ARG A 105 16.76 8.24 -5.01
CA ARG A 105 18.16 7.97 -4.62
C ARG A 105 18.39 8.10 -3.12
N GLU A 106 17.69 9.02 -2.47
CA GLU A 106 17.77 9.24 -1.02
C GLU A 106 16.89 8.26 -0.22
N TRP A 107 15.97 7.57 -0.88
CA TRP A 107 15.03 6.67 -0.23
C TRP A 107 15.74 5.48 0.41
N LYS A 108 15.40 5.22 1.68
CA LYS A 108 15.85 4.06 2.43
C LYS A 108 14.62 3.31 2.91
N PRO A 109 14.51 1.99 2.65
CA PRO A 109 13.38 1.21 3.13
C PRO A 109 13.35 1.20 4.66
N THR A 110 12.22 1.58 5.23
CA THR A 110 11.94 1.45 6.67
C THR A 110 10.86 0.39 6.84
N VAL A 111 11.27 -0.86 7.05
CA VAL A 111 10.38 -1.98 7.33
C VAL A 111 10.70 -2.50 8.71
N SER A 112 9.69 -2.61 9.58
CA SER A 112 9.88 -3.18 10.92
C SER A 112 10.37 -4.64 10.82
N PRO A 113 11.24 -5.13 11.71
CA PRO A 113 11.70 -6.53 11.67
C PRO A 113 10.54 -7.52 11.70
N SER A 114 10.71 -8.68 11.06
CA SER A 114 9.76 -9.78 11.16
C SER A 114 9.68 -10.26 12.60
N GLN A 115 8.47 -10.38 13.14
CA GLN A 115 8.22 -10.78 14.54
C GLN A 115 7.98 -12.29 14.68
N THR A 116 7.72 -12.99 13.56
CA THR A 116 7.47 -14.43 13.55
C THR A 116 8.14 -15.09 12.33
N PRO A 117 8.44 -16.40 12.39
CA PRO A 117 8.94 -17.13 11.22
C PRO A 117 8.01 -17.05 10.01
N TRP A 118 6.70 -17.00 10.23
CA TRP A 118 5.73 -16.83 9.13
C TRP A 118 5.84 -15.45 8.48
N GLN A 119 6.01 -14.37 9.25
CA GLN A 119 6.20 -13.04 8.69
C GLN A 119 7.46 -12.97 7.82
N GLU A 120 8.53 -13.64 8.24
CA GLU A 120 9.79 -13.72 7.48
C GLU A 120 9.57 -14.45 6.14
N MET A 121 8.92 -15.63 6.15
CA MET A 121 8.61 -16.35 4.91
C MET A 121 7.67 -15.56 4.00
N TYR A 122 6.62 -14.96 4.57
CA TYR A 122 5.64 -14.16 3.84
C TYR A 122 6.31 -12.99 3.11
N ARG A 123 7.12 -12.18 3.80
CA ARG A 123 7.80 -11.03 3.18
C ARG A 123 8.75 -11.40 2.05
N ASN A 124 9.39 -12.57 2.14
CA ASN A 124 10.31 -13.04 1.12
C ASN A 124 9.60 -13.59 -0.14
N MET A 125 8.30 -13.88 -0.06
CA MET A 125 7.57 -14.60 -1.11
C MET A 125 6.35 -13.87 -1.64
N VAL A 126 5.80 -12.91 -0.89
CA VAL A 126 4.53 -12.26 -1.23
C VAL A 126 4.67 -11.30 -2.42
N GLY A 127 3.70 -11.36 -3.32
CA GLY A 127 3.46 -10.39 -4.38
C GLY A 127 2.77 -9.13 -3.88
N GLN A 128 2.60 -8.17 -4.78
CA GLN A 128 1.90 -6.90 -4.47
C GLN A 128 0.38 -7.08 -4.58
N LEU A 129 -0.39 -6.13 -4.05
CA LEU A 129 -1.86 -6.19 -4.14
C LEU A 129 -2.35 -6.09 -5.59
N SER A 130 -1.60 -5.42 -6.48
CA SER A 130 -1.90 -5.40 -7.92
C SER A 130 -1.85 -6.78 -8.59
N THR A 131 -1.10 -7.74 -8.03
CA THR A 131 -1.05 -9.14 -8.49
C THR A 131 -1.84 -10.09 -7.58
N GLY A 132 -2.55 -9.56 -6.58
CA GLY A 132 -3.42 -10.32 -5.68
C GLY A 132 -2.80 -10.69 -4.33
N GLY A 133 -1.55 -10.28 -4.03
CA GLY A 133 -0.92 -10.55 -2.74
C GLY A 133 -0.67 -12.03 -2.44
N CYS A 134 -0.57 -12.86 -3.49
CA CYS A 134 -0.24 -14.27 -3.39
C CYS A 134 1.23 -14.47 -3.00
N LEU A 135 1.59 -15.67 -2.52
CA LEU A 135 2.99 -16.09 -2.55
C LEU A 135 3.38 -16.33 -4.02
N GLU A 136 4.23 -15.47 -4.59
CA GLU A 136 4.53 -15.47 -6.03
C GLU A 136 5.00 -16.86 -6.52
N PRO A 137 5.90 -17.59 -5.82
CA PRO A 137 6.28 -18.93 -6.26
C PRO A 137 5.12 -19.92 -6.32
N ALA A 138 4.10 -19.78 -5.45
CA ALA A 138 2.97 -20.69 -5.40
C ALA A 138 2.11 -20.63 -6.66
N THR A 139 2.12 -19.48 -7.37
CA THR A 139 1.35 -19.29 -8.61
C THR A 139 1.82 -20.18 -9.76
N LEU A 140 3.04 -20.73 -9.68
CA LEU A 140 3.62 -21.64 -10.67
C LEU A 140 3.13 -23.09 -10.51
N TYR A 141 2.62 -23.46 -9.33
CA TYR A 141 2.30 -24.85 -8.98
C TYR A 141 0.81 -25.12 -9.10
N MET A 142 0.37 -25.43 -10.32
CA MET A 142 -1.03 -25.79 -10.62
C MET A 142 -1.14 -27.27 -10.96
N ARG A 143 -2.21 -27.94 -10.52
CA ARG A 143 -2.45 -29.38 -10.79
C ARG A 143 -1.24 -30.26 -10.42
N VAL A 144 -0.67 -29.99 -9.24
CA VAL A 144 0.57 -30.61 -8.73
C VAL A 144 0.48 -32.13 -8.72
N VAL A 145 -0.69 -32.69 -8.40
CA VAL A 145 -0.96 -34.12 -8.54
C VAL A 145 -1.64 -34.37 -9.88
N ASN A 146 -0.98 -35.12 -10.75
CA ASN A 146 -1.53 -35.63 -12.01
C ASN A 146 -0.95 -37.03 -12.29
N GLN A 147 -1.46 -37.71 -13.33
CA GLN A 147 -1.09 -39.09 -13.63
C GLN A 147 0.43 -39.28 -13.85
N ASP A 148 1.12 -38.26 -14.34
CA ASP A 148 2.55 -38.28 -14.64
C ASP A 148 3.43 -37.70 -13.50
N ASN A 149 2.81 -37.19 -12.43
CA ASN A 149 3.49 -36.55 -11.29
C ASN A 149 2.89 -37.00 -9.95
N LEU A 150 2.80 -38.32 -9.77
CA LEU A 150 2.43 -38.88 -8.48
C LEU A 150 3.56 -38.66 -7.46
N PRO A 151 3.24 -38.33 -6.19
CA PRO A 151 4.25 -38.28 -5.15
C PRO A 151 4.90 -39.64 -4.98
N ARG A 152 6.17 -39.65 -4.56
CA ARG A 152 6.92 -40.89 -4.31
C ARG A 152 6.18 -41.75 -3.29
N HIS A 153 6.15 -43.06 -3.53
CA HIS A 153 5.75 -44.02 -2.51
C HIS A 153 6.68 -43.88 -1.29
N SER A 154 6.08 -43.88 -0.11
CA SER A 154 6.80 -43.68 1.16
C SER A 154 7.48 -44.95 1.68
N HIS A 155 7.10 -46.12 1.14
CA HIS A 155 7.64 -47.46 1.42
C HIS A 155 7.60 -48.30 0.15
#